data_AF-A0A1H6F5L5-F1
#
_entry.id   AF-A0A1H6F5L5-F1
#
_cell.length_a   1.000
_cell.length_b   1.000
_cell.length_c   1.000
_cell.angle_alpha   90.00
_cell.angle_beta   90.00
_cell.angle_gamma   90.00
#
_symmetry.space_group_name_H-M   'P 1'
#
loop_
_entity.id
_entity.type
_entity.pdbx_description
1 polymer ?
#
loop_
_entity_poly.entity_id
_entity_poly.type
_entity_poly.pdbx_seq_one_letter_code
_entity_poly.pdbx_strand_id
1 'polypeptide(L)'
;MFDHDPAEHNAQSKLDFSQTFAFRDFQLVTNPLQYEFSNIDVTETRKVTKDKDYFSLFDFSAKWDPVPTMLCQNHTSLIKGFMGQTTAFRKSLVKPNVLILGETKSAGEARYIHGEFGKGTWTFLGGHDPEDYQHRVGEEPTELKLFPNSPGYRLILNNVLFPAAKKKKLKT
;
A
#
# COMPACT_ATOMS: atom_id res chain seq x y z
N MET A 1 -13.60 15.39 -19.34
CA MET A 1 -14.15 14.94 -18.04
C MET A 1 -15.65 14.77 -18.23
N PHE A 2 -16.25 13.77 -17.59
CA PHE A 2 -17.66 13.39 -17.83
C PHE A 2 -18.68 14.30 -17.10
N ASP A 3 -18.20 15.18 -16.23
CA ASP A 3 -18.94 16.12 -15.38
C ASP A 3 -18.76 17.59 -15.79
N HIS A 4 -18.19 17.85 -16.97
CA HIS A 4 -17.96 19.19 -17.57
C HIS A 4 -16.96 20.11 -16.85
N ASP A 5 -16.32 19.69 -15.77
CA ASP A 5 -15.16 20.38 -15.21
C ASP A 5 -13.90 19.87 -15.91
N PRO A 6 -13.02 20.68 -16.53
CA PRO A 6 -11.80 20.16 -17.12
C PRO A 6 -10.71 19.98 -16.05
N ALA A 7 -9.84 18.97 -16.24
CA ALA A 7 -8.62 18.90 -15.45
C ALA A 7 -7.77 20.14 -15.74
N GLU A 8 -7.15 20.71 -14.70
CA GLU A 8 -6.26 21.85 -14.83
C GLU A 8 -5.14 21.57 -15.85
N HIS A 9 -5.00 22.43 -16.86
CA HIS A 9 -4.16 22.16 -18.04
C HIS A 9 -2.68 21.92 -17.70
N ASN A 10 -2.20 22.57 -16.64
CA ASN A 10 -0.82 22.46 -16.17
C ASN A 10 -0.70 21.81 -14.78
N ALA A 11 -1.64 20.92 -14.42
CA ALA A 11 -1.69 20.23 -13.12
C ALA A 11 -0.33 19.66 -12.70
N GLN A 12 0.39 18.99 -13.62
CA GLN A 12 1.71 18.40 -13.34
C GLN A 12 2.73 19.41 -12.80
N SER A 13 2.77 20.62 -13.38
CA SER A 13 3.71 21.68 -12.98
C SER A 13 3.32 22.37 -11.67
N LYS A 14 2.05 22.24 -11.27
CA LYS A 14 1.49 22.81 -10.04
C LYS A 14 1.64 21.86 -8.85
N LEU A 15 2.12 20.63 -9.05
CA LEU A 15 2.35 19.68 -7.96
C LEU A 15 3.51 20.14 -7.07
N ASP A 16 3.19 20.44 -5.82
CA ASP A 16 4.18 20.57 -4.76
C ASP A 16 4.42 19.21 -4.10
N PHE A 17 5.47 18.50 -4.54
CA PHE A 17 5.83 17.21 -3.96
C PHE A 17 6.24 17.30 -2.49
N SER A 18 6.51 18.48 -1.92
CA SER A 18 6.77 18.59 -0.48
C SER A 18 5.51 18.27 0.35
N GLN A 19 4.33 18.54 -0.22
CA GLN A 19 3.02 18.34 0.43
C GLN A 19 2.46 16.92 0.30
N THR A 20 3.07 16.07 -0.51
CA THR A 20 2.63 14.67 -0.64
C THR A 20 3.09 13.87 0.58
N PHE A 21 2.36 12.82 0.95
CA PHE A 21 2.80 11.93 2.04
C PHE A 21 3.98 11.06 1.62
N ALA A 22 3.80 10.29 0.55
CA ALA A 22 4.65 9.13 0.29
C ALA A 22 5.53 9.25 -0.97
N PHE A 23 5.11 10.03 -1.96
CA PHE A 23 5.66 9.94 -3.31
C PHE A 23 6.22 11.26 -3.81
N ARG A 24 7.24 11.20 -4.65
CA ARG A 24 7.91 12.33 -5.30
C ARG A 24 8.08 12.06 -6.78
N ASP A 25 8.22 13.13 -7.55
CA ASP A 25 8.62 13.11 -8.97
C ASP A 25 7.73 12.24 -9.88
N PHE A 26 6.51 11.93 -9.43
CA PHE A 26 5.56 11.14 -10.21
C PHE A 26 4.90 11.99 -11.30
N GLN A 27 4.44 11.32 -12.34
CA GLN A 27 3.73 11.92 -13.47
C GLN A 27 2.26 11.52 -13.42
N LEU A 28 1.38 12.50 -13.51
CA LEU A 28 -0.06 12.31 -13.61
C LEU A 28 -0.42 11.71 -14.96
N VAL A 29 -1.43 10.85 -14.95
CA VAL A 29 -2.10 10.38 -16.15
C VAL A 29 -3.22 11.36 -16.47
N THR A 30 -3.19 11.96 -17.66
CA THR A 30 -4.17 12.96 -18.09
C THR A 30 -5.25 12.41 -19.02
N ASN A 31 -5.07 11.18 -19.50
CA ASN A 31 -6.03 10.53 -20.37
C ASN A 31 -7.22 10.00 -19.54
N PRO A 32 -8.44 10.55 -19.68
CA PRO A 32 -9.59 10.15 -18.87
C PRO A 32 -10.10 8.74 -19.18
N LEU A 33 -9.63 8.12 -20.26
CA LEU A 33 -9.94 6.73 -20.60
C LEU A 33 -8.98 5.73 -19.97
N GLN A 34 -7.88 6.21 -19.37
CA GLN A 34 -6.99 5.36 -18.58
C GLN A 34 -7.49 5.28 -17.15
N TYR A 35 -7.50 4.07 -16.60
CA TYR A 35 -7.95 3.82 -15.24
C TYR A 35 -6.95 4.30 -14.18
N GLU A 36 -5.68 4.42 -14.58
CA GLU A 36 -4.58 4.89 -13.75
C GLU A 36 -4.59 6.41 -13.55
N PHE A 37 -4.11 6.84 -12.39
CA PHE A 37 -4.04 8.25 -12.02
C PHE A 37 -2.64 8.85 -12.21
N SER A 38 -1.61 8.00 -12.13
CA SER A 38 -0.21 8.42 -12.20
C SER A 38 0.70 7.24 -12.50
N ASN A 39 2.00 7.49 -12.70
CA ASN A 39 3.01 6.45 -12.85
C ASN A 39 3.51 5.84 -11.52
N ILE A 40 2.85 6.14 -10.38
CA ILE A 40 3.19 5.58 -9.06
C ILE A 40 2.94 4.08 -9.05
N ASP A 41 1.76 3.68 -9.54
CA ASP A 41 1.38 2.28 -9.58
C ASP A 41 2.10 1.53 -10.71
N VAL A 42 2.26 0.23 -10.50
CA VAL A 42 2.93 -0.67 -11.44
C VAL A 42 1.99 -1.73 -12.01
N THR A 43 0.69 -1.73 -11.69
CA THR A 43 -0.29 -2.75 -12.16
C THR A 43 -0.13 -3.08 -13.64
N GLU A 44 -0.07 -2.06 -14.50
CA GLU A 44 0.03 -2.22 -15.96
C GLU A 44 1.46 -2.47 -16.48
N THR A 45 2.49 -2.22 -15.67
CA THR A 45 3.91 -2.25 -16.12
C THR A 45 4.72 -3.39 -15.51
N ARG A 46 4.21 -4.02 -14.45
CA ARG A 46 4.90 -5.08 -13.74
C ARG A 46 4.99 -6.35 -14.58
N LYS A 47 6.11 -7.06 -14.45
CA LYS A 47 6.37 -8.34 -15.12
C LYS A 47 6.50 -9.46 -14.10
N VAL A 48 5.50 -9.58 -13.24
CA VAL A 48 5.44 -10.57 -12.17
C VAL A 48 4.29 -11.54 -12.45
N THR A 49 4.61 -12.82 -12.58
CA THR A 49 3.61 -13.88 -12.75
C THR A 49 2.97 -14.21 -11.40
N LYS A 50 1.68 -14.56 -11.37
CA LYS A 50 0.94 -14.95 -10.16
C LYS A 50 1.70 -15.91 -9.24
N ASP A 51 2.27 -16.98 -9.80
CA ASP A 51 3.00 -18.01 -9.03
C ASP A 51 4.31 -17.51 -8.39
N LYS A 52 4.78 -16.33 -8.80
CA LYS A 52 5.99 -15.67 -8.29
C LYS A 52 5.66 -14.35 -7.59
N ASP A 53 4.39 -13.96 -7.53
CA ASP A 53 4.00 -12.71 -6.91
C ASP A 53 3.94 -12.91 -5.39
N TYR A 54 5.04 -12.55 -4.76
CA TYR A 54 5.18 -12.52 -3.31
C TYR A 54 5.91 -11.25 -2.92
N PHE A 55 5.60 -10.77 -1.72
CA PHE A 55 6.34 -9.69 -1.10
C PHE A 55 6.75 -10.07 0.30
N SER A 56 7.93 -9.62 0.70
CA SER A 56 8.49 -9.88 2.01
C SER A 56 8.25 -8.69 2.92
N LEU A 57 7.82 -8.95 4.15
CA LEU A 57 7.77 -7.98 5.24
C LEU A 57 9.18 -7.78 5.81
N PHE A 58 9.47 -6.55 6.23
CA PHE A 58 10.69 -6.24 6.97
C PHE A 58 10.51 -6.57 8.46
N ASP A 59 11.60 -7.03 9.07
CA ASP A 59 11.68 -7.24 10.52
C ASP A 59 12.16 -5.97 11.22
N PHE A 60 11.47 -5.62 12.31
CA PHE A 60 11.72 -4.41 13.08
C PHE A 60 11.98 -4.75 14.55
N SER A 61 12.72 -3.89 15.24
CA SER A 61 12.96 -4.09 16.66
C SER A 61 11.73 -3.69 17.46
N ALA A 62 11.09 -4.63 18.15
CA ALA A 62 9.95 -4.32 19.04
C ALA A 62 10.30 -3.28 20.12
N LYS A 63 11.59 -3.17 20.48
CA LYS A 63 12.09 -2.22 21.49
C LYS A 63 12.23 -0.79 20.94
N TRP A 64 12.74 -0.66 19.72
CA TRP A 64 13.09 0.65 19.14
C TRP A 64 12.02 1.15 18.17
N ASP A 65 11.37 0.22 17.47
CA ASP A 65 10.43 0.47 16.36
C ASP A 65 9.09 -0.25 16.62
N PRO A 66 8.36 0.09 17.71
CA PRO A 66 7.17 -0.64 18.11
C PRO A 66 6.05 -0.57 17.07
N VAL A 67 5.85 0.59 16.42
CA VAL A 67 4.81 0.78 15.41
C VAL A 67 5.00 -0.11 14.19
N PRO A 68 6.14 -0.06 13.46
CA PRO A 68 6.33 -0.94 12.30
C PRO A 68 6.40 -2.42 12.71
N THR A 69 6.88 -2.74 13.92
CA THR A 69 6.81 -4.11 14.46
C THR A 69 5.36 -4.61 14.56
N MET A 70 4.44 -3.79 15.08
CA MET A 70 3.02 -4.14 15.17
C MET A 70 2.36 -4.21 13.78
N LEU A 71 2.69 -3.28 12.88
CA LEU A 71 2.15 -3.25 11.53
C LEU A 71 2.57 -4.48 10.70
N CYS A 72 3.81 -4.95 10.88
CA CYS A 72 4.34 -6.15 10.23
C CYS A 72 4.06 -7.46 10.99
N GLN A 73 3.38 -7.42 12.14
CA GLN A 73 3.18 -8.62 12.95
C GLN A 73 2.30 -9.65 12.22
N ASN A 74 2.91 -10.77 11.83
CA ASN A 74 2.28 -11.80 11.03
C ASN A 74 2.88 -13.18 11.36
N HIS A 75 2.20 -14.26 10.97
CA HIS A 75 2.68 -15.63 11.19
C HIS A 75 3.63 -16.11 10.07
N THR A 76 3.78 -15.32 9.01
CA THR A 76 4.77 -15.48 7.94
C THR A 76 5.26 -14.10 7.50
N SER A 77 6.54 -13.99 7.14
CA SER A 77 7.11 -12.76 6.57
C SER A 77 7.00 -12.71 5.05
N LEU A 78 6.66 -13.83 4.38
CA LEU A 78 6.45 -13.90 2.94
C LEU A 78 4.95 -13.99 2.65
N ILE A 79 4.40 -12.96 1.99
CA ILE A 79 2.97 -12.82 1.70
C ILE A 79 2.75 -12.96 0.21
N LYS A 80 1.70 -13.70 -0.17
CA LYS A 80 1.24 -13.74 -1.57
C LYS A 80 0.85 -12.33 -2.00
N GLY A 81 1.28 -11.92 -3.19
CA GLY A 81 0.81 -10.70 -3.81
C GLY A 81 -0.66 -10.82 -4.17
N PHE A 82 -1.36 -9.69 -4.14
CA PHE A 82 -2.75 -9.56 -4.55
C PHE A 82 -2.92 -8.26 -5.31
N MET A 83 -3.64 -8.31 -6.43
CA MET A 83 -3.79 -7.16 -7.30
C MET A 83 -4.94 -6.27 -6.85
N GLY A 84 -4.95 -5.06 -7.35
CA GLY A 84 -6.04 -4.10 -7.15
C GLY A 84 -5.89 -2.96 -8.14
N GLN A 85 -6.73 -1.94 -8.02
CA GLN A 85 -6.57 -0.72 -8.82
C GLN A 85 -5.21 -0.05 -8.60
N THR A 86 -4.65 -0.16 -7.38
CA THR A 86 -3.25 0.17 -7.14
C THR A 86 -2.59 -1.05 -6.53
N THR A 87 -1.88 -1.82 -7.36
CA THR A 87 -1.30 -3.10 -6.95
C THR A 87 -0.04 -2.92 -6.13
N ALA A 88 0.89 -2.06 -6.59
CA ALA A 88 2.16 -1.85 -5.91
C ALA A 88 2.80 -0.52 -6.31
N PHE A 89 3.68 0.01 -5.46
CA PHE A 89 4.27 1.32 -5.69
C PHE A 89 5.67 1.21 -6.29
N ARG A 90 5.95 1.99 -7.33
CA ARG A 90 7.28 2.09 -7.92
C ARG A 90 8.26 2.68 -6.89
N LYS A 91 9.22 1.87 -6.45
CA LYS A 91 10.13 2.25 -5.34
C LYS A 91 10.95 3.50 -5.62
N SER A 92 11.29 3.78 -6.89
CA SER A 92 12.03 4.99 -7.27
C SER A 92 11.27 6.30 -7.02
N LEU A 93 9.94 6.24 -6.95
CA LEU A 93 9.07 7.39 -6.70
C LEU A 93 8.68 7.53 -5.22
N VAL A 94 9.04 6.54 -4.38
CA VAL A 94 8.85 6.64 -2.92
C VAL A 94 9.84 7.67 -2.36
N LYS A 95 9.37 8.54 -1.47
CA LYS A 95 10.21 9.52 -0.79
C LYS A 95 11.23 8.82 0.13
N PRO A 96 12.47 9.34 0.27
CA PRO A 96 13.50 8.70 1.08
C PRO A 96 13.16 8.53 2.57
N ASN A 97 12.32 9.40 3.13
CA ASN A 97 11.90 9.36 4.54
C ASN A 97 10.68 8.45 4.80
N VAL A 98 10.15 7.79 3.77
CA VAL A 98 9.04 6.85 3.90
C VAL A 98 9.58 5.49 4.28
N LEU A 99 8.99 4.89 5.30
CA LEU A 99 9.36 3.57 5.74
C LEU A 99 8.70 2.51 4.86
N ILE A 100 9.49 1.64 4.26
CA ILE A 100 9.00 0.46 3.53
C ILE A 100 8.84 -0.68 4.53
N LEU A 101 7.60 -1.13 4.72
CA LEU A 101 7.24 -2.24 5.60
C LEU A 101 7.25 -3.58 4.86
N GLY A 102 7.01 -3.57 3.54
CA GLY A 102 7.06 -4.77 2.71
C GLY A 102 7.30 -4.46 1.23
N GLU A 103 8.04 -5.33 0.55
CA GLU A 103 8.47 -5.13 -0.83
C GLU A 103 8.55 -6.40 -1.67
N THR A 104 8.40 -6.24 -2.97
CA THR A 104 8.76 -7.24 -3.99
C THR A 104 10.11 -6.83 -4.58
N LYS A 105 11.20 -7.19 -3.88
CA LYS A 105 12.55 -6.71 -4.18
C LYS A 105 13.00 -6.96 -5.62
N SER A 106 12.67 -8.13 -6.16
CA SER A 106 13.02 -8.54 -7.53
C SER A 106 12.37 -7.65 -8.62
N ALA A 107 11.23 -7.03 -8.31
CA ALA A 107 10.50 -6.16 -9.22
C ALA A 107 10.75 -4.66 -8.95
N GLY A 108 11.46 -4.30 -7.87
CA GLY A 108 11.66 -2.91 -7.49
C GLY A 108 10.38 -2.21 -7.02
N GLU A 109 9.47 -2.98 -6.41
CA GLU A 109 8.14 -2.53 -6.00
C GLU A 109 8.02 -2.50 -4.47
N ALA A 110 7.48 -1.42 -3.92
CA ALA A 110 7.03 -1.40 -2.52
C ALA A 110 5.56 -1.82 -2.47
N ARG A 111 5.19 -2.62 -1.47
CA ARG A 111 3.82 -3.14 -1.30
C ARG A 111 3.13 -2.57 -0.08
N TYR A 112 3.91 -2.22 0.92
CA TYR A 112 3.42 -1.74 2.19
C TYR A 112 4.38 -0.67 2.69
N ILE A 113 3.87 0.56 2.85
CA ILE A 113 4.67 1.73 3.21
C ILE A 113 3.99 2.56 4.28
N HIS A 114 4.79 3.22 5.11
CA HIS A 114 4.33 3.90 6.32
C HIS A 114 5.10 5.20 6.55
N GLY A 115 4.46 6.13 7.25
CA GLY A 115 5.10 7.34 7.73
C GLY A 115 4.29 8.07 8.78
N GLU A 116 4.88 9.17 9.26
CA GLU A 116 4.27 10.05 10.26
C GLU A 116 3.82 11.35 9.61
N PHE A 117 2.78 11.97 10.17
CA PHE A 117 2.39 13.33 9.82
C PHE A 117 1.74 14.03 11.01
N GLY A 118 2.31 15.16 11.42
CA GLY A 118 1.87 15.89 12.60
C GLY A 118 1.97 15.02 13.86
N LYS A 119 0.83 14.69 14.46
CA LYS A 119 0.72 13.83 15.66
C LYS A 119 0.22 12.42 15.35
N GLY A 120 0.03 12.10 14.07
CA GLY A 120 -0.53 10.83 13.61
C GLY A 120 0.41 10.11 12.65
N THR A 121 -0.07 8.99 12.14
CA THR A 121 0.63 8.15 11.19
C THR A 121 -0.27 7.82 10.01
N TRP A 122 0.33 7.44 8.89
CA TRP A 122 -0.37 6.97 7.70
C TRP A 122 0.30 5.70 7.18
N THR A 123 -0.49 4.86 6.51
CA THR A 123 0.01 3.63 5.91
C THR A 123 -0.70 3.38 4.58
N PHE A 124 0.05 3.02 3.54
CA PHE A 124 -0.50 2.55 2.27
C PHE A 124 -0.12 1.08 2.07
N LEU A 125 -1.13 0.25 1.80
CA LEU A 125 -1.00 -1.17 1.47
C LEU A 125 -1.59 -1.38 0.08
N GLY A 126 -0.77 -1.82 -0.88
CA GLY A 126 -1.17 -2.05 -2.26
C GLY A 126 -1.90 -3.37 -2.47
N GLY A 127 -2.85 -3.37 -3.39
CA GLY A 127 -3.76 -4.48 -3.71
C GLY A 127 -5.18 -4.27 -3.16
N HIS A 128 -6.09 -5.16 -3.55
CA HIS A 128 -7.50 -5.11 -3.16
C HIS A 128 -7.86 -6.20 -2.15
N ASP A 129 -7.91 -7.45 -2.60
CA ASP A 129 -8.30 -8.59 -1.77
C ASP A 129 -7.13 -9.60 -1.64
N PRO A 130 -6.59 -9.81 -0.44
CA PRO A 130 -5.48 -10.73 -0.24
C PRO A 130 -5.72 -12.19 -0.61
N GLU A 131 -6.97 -12.65 -0.58
CA GLU A 131 -7.32 -14.05 -0.86
C GLU A 131 -8.00 -14.21 -2.22
N ASP A 132 -8.17 -13.11 -2.95
CA ASP A 132 -8.55 -13.10 -4.36
C ASP A 132 -7.52 -12.29 -5.20
N TYR A 133 -6.57 -13.03 -5.77
CA TYR A 133 -5.41 -12.48 -6.48
C TYR A 133 -5.75 -11.39 -7.50
N GLN A 134 -6.86 -11.51 -8.23
CA GLN A 134 -7.30 -10.50 -9.19
C GLN A 134 -8.83 -10.46 -9.21
N HIS A 135 -9.40 -9.80 -8.21
CA HIS A 135 -10.85 -9.60 -8.14
C HIS A 135 -11.34 -8.70 -9.28
N ARG A 136 -12.25 -9.20 -10.11
CA ARG A 136 -12.87 -8.47 -11.22
C ARG A 136 -14.28 -8.00 -10.85
N VAL A 137 -14.70 -6.90 -11.46
CA VAL A 137 -16.06 -6.37 -11.27
C VAL A 137 -17.08 -7.44 -11.69
N GLY A 138 -17.94 -7.83 -10.75
CA GLY A 138 -18.99 -8.83 -10.95
C GLY A 138 -18.61 -10.25 -10.51
N GLU A 139 -17.39 -10.48 -10.03
CA GLU A 139 -17.04 -11.73 -9.34
C GLU A 139 -17.66 -11.76 -7.94
N GLU A 140 -17.94 -12.97 -7.45
CA GLU A 140 -18.49 -13.16 -6.11
C GLU A 140 -17.50 -12.68 -5.04
N PRO A 141 -17.98 -12.09 -3.93
CA PRO A 141 -17.11 -11.64 -2.87
C PRO A 141 -16.41 -12.83 -2.18
N THR A 142 -15.18 -12.60 -1.73
CA THR A 142 -14.42 -13.59 -0.97
C THR A 142 -15.15 -14.00 0.31
N GLU A 143 -15.34 -15.31 0.48
CA GLU A 143 -15.90 -15.86 1.71
C GLU A 143 -14.86 -15.90 2.84
N LEU A 144 -14.78 -14.82 3.64
CA LEU A 144 -13.80 -14.66 4.73
C LEU A 144 -13.66 -15.86 5.69
N LYS A 145 -14.75 -16.59 5.93
CA LYS A 145 -14.76 -17.79 6.79
C LYS A 145 -13.83 -18.91 6.27
N LEU A 146 -13.51 -18.92 4.97
CA LEU A 146 -12.60 -19.87 4.35
C LEU A 146 -11.12 -19.51 4.59
N PHE A 147 -10.84 -18.29 5.07
CA PHE A 147 -9.48 -17.76 5.22
C PHE A 147 -9.19 -17.25 6.65
N PRO A 148 -9.45 -18.05 7.71
CA PRO A 148 -9.31 -17.59 9.10
C PRO A 148 -7.86 -17.21 9.48
N ASN A 149 -6.87 -17.72 8.75
CA ASN A 149 -5.46 -17.49 8.99
C ASN A 149 -4.78 -16.75 7.81
N SER A 150 -5.54 -15.97 7.03
CA SER A 150 -4.96 -15.19 5.93
C SER A 150 -3.87 -14.24 6.43
N PRO A 151 -2.63 -14.33 5.91
CA PRO A 151 -1.59 -13.38 6.27
C PRO A 151 -1.86 -12.00 5.69
N GLY A 152 -2.53 -11.88 4.55
CA GLY A 152 -2.81 -10.56 3.98
C GLY A 152 -3.95 -9.83 4.70
N TYR A 153 -5.04 -10.52 5.06
CA TYR A 153 -6.07 -9.90 5.92
C TYR A 153 -5.50 -9.53 7.29
N ARG A 154 -4.53 -10.28 7.82
CA ARG A 154 -3.82 -9.90 9.05
C ARG A 154 -3.16 -8.52 8.92
N LEU A 155 -2.56 -8.18 7.78
CA LEU A 155 -1.98 -6.85 7.56
C LEU A 155 -3.04 -5.75 7.57
N ILE A 156 -4.19 -5.98 6.94
CA ILE A 156 -5.31 -5.02 6.96
C ILE A 156 -5.79 -4.80 8.41
N LEU A 157 -5.95 -5.88 9.18
CA LEU A 157 -6.33 -5.79 10.59
C LEU A 157 -5.29 -5.04 11.43
N ASN A 158 -4.00 -5.26 11.21
CA ASN A 158 -2.95 -4.53 11.92
C ASN A 158 -3.07 -3.00 11.72
N ASN A 159 -3.44 -2.56 10.51
CA ASN A 159 -3.65 -1.14 10.20
C ASN A 159 -4.86 -0.53 10.92
N VAL A 160 -5.91 -1.31 11.21
CA VAL A 160 -7.13 -0.83 11.87
C VAL A 160 -7.03 -0.94 13.39
N LEU A 161 -6.48 -2.05 13.90
CA LEU A 161 -6.47 -2.36 15.33
C LEU A 161 -5.42 -1.55 16.08
N PHE A 162 -4.27 -1.27 15.49
CA PHE A 162 -3.21 -0.49 16.14
C PHE A 162 -3.68 0.94 16.51
N PRO A 163 -4.26 1.74 15.60
CA PRO A 163 -4.77 3.07 15.93
C PRO A 163 -5.95 3.05 16.91
N ALA A 164 -6.75 1.97 16.92
CA ALA A 164 -7.89 1.82 17.81
C ALA A 164 -7.52 1.40 19.25
N ALA A 165 -6.26 1.01 19.50
CA ALA A 165 -5.82 0.55 20.80
C ALA A 165 -5.73 1.72 21.81
N LYS A 166 -6.58 1.69 22.84
CA LYS A 166 -6.50 2.64 23.97
C LYS A 166 -5.20 2.41 24.74
N LYS A 167 -4.38 3.46 24.89
CA LYS A 167 -3.24 3.42 25.80
C LYS A 167 -3.71 3.10 27.21
N LYS A 168 -3.27 1.97 27.79
CA LYS A 168 -3.43 1.72 29.22
C LYS A 168 -2.66 2.81 29.98
N LYS A 169 -3.33 3.47 30.93
CA LYS A 169 -2.62 4.33 31.88
C LYS A 169 -1.63 3.46 32.66
N LEU A 170 -0.34 3.80 32.57
CA LEU A 170 0.66 3.18 33.43
C LEU A 170 0.32 3.57 34.88
N LYS A 171 0.34 2.58 35.79
CA LYS A 171 0.25 2.89 37.22
C LYS A 171 1.57 3.57 37.59
N THR A 172 1.49 4.86 37.91
CA THR A 172 2.50 5.56 38.71
C THR A 172 2.39 5.12 40.15
#